data_AF-A0A937G677-F1
#
_entry.id   AF-A0A937G677-F1
#
_cell.length_a   1.000
_cell.length_b   1.000
_cell.length_c   1.000
_cell.angle_alpha   90.00
_cell.angle_beta   90.00
_cell.angle_gamma   90.00
#
_symmetry.space_group_name_H-M   'P 1'
#
loop_
_entity.id
_entity.type
_entity.pdbx_description
1 polymer ?
#
loop_
_entity_poly.entity_id
_entity_poly.type
_entity_poly.pdbx_seq_one_letter_code
_entity_poly.pdbx_strand_id
1 'polypeptide(L)' 'IEIAEVYVYPRDTEHKIPDEILKNSNIKLVDAPKIKISSSHIRYLLKEDQKIDHLVPKEVISFLNSKS' A
#
# COMPACT_ATOMS: atom_id res chain seq x y z
N ILE A 1 17.40 21.05 -10.93
CA ILE A 1 16.45 20.32 -11.79
C ILE A 1 15.50 19.60 -10.85
N GLU A 2 14.22 19.92 -10.90
CA GLU A 2 13.19 19.17 -10.19
C GLU A 2 12.76 18.01 -11.10
N ILE A 3 12.79 16.77 -10.57
CA ILE A 3 12.90 15.56 -11.38
C ILE A 3 11.52 14.94 -11.67
N ALA A 4 10.54 15.11 -10.77
CA ALA A 4 9.15 14.67 -10.94
C ALA A 4 8.23 15.27 -9.86
N GLU A 5 6.92 15.25 -10.13
CA GLU A 5 5.87 15.45 -9.11
C GLU A 5 5.66 14.20 -8.26
N VAL A 6 5.34 14.39 -6.98
CA VAL A 6 5.10 13.30 -6.02
C VAL A 6 3.63 13.24 -5.63
N TYR A 7 2.98 12.12 -5.91
CA TYR A 7 1.59 11.86 -5.50
C TYR A 7 1.59 10.91 -4.31
N VAL A 8 1.04 11.35 -3.18
CA VAL A 8 1.04 10.60 -1.92
C VAL A 8 -0.34 9.99 -1.68
N TYR A 9 -0.41 8.66 -1.69
CA TYR A 9 -1.63 7.91 -1.45
C TYR A 9 -2.00 7.88 0.04
N PRO A 10 -3.27 8.10 0.41
CA PRO A 10 -3.69 8.16 1.81
C PRO A 10 -3.66 6.78 2.47
N ARG A 11 -3.24 6.75 3.74
CA ARG A 11 -3.24 5.56 4.59
C ARG A 11 -3.75 5.92 5.99
N ASP A 12 -4.35 4.96 6.68
CA ASP A 12 -4.67 5.16 8.10
C ASP A 12 -3.37 5.20 8.90
N THR A 13 -3.17 6.31 9.61
CA THR A 13 -2.00 6.57 10.45
C THR A 13 -2.35 7.60 11.51
N GLU A 14 -1.70 7.51 12.67
CA GLU A 14 -1.78 8.51 13.73
C GLU A 14 -0.74 9.63 13.55
N HIS A 15 0.18 9.47 12.59
CA HIS A 15 1.19 10.48 12.30
C HIS A 15 0.56 11.70 11.64
N LYS A 16 0.85 12.88 12.21
CA LYS A 16 0.52 14.15 11.59
C LYS A 16 1.44 14.39 10.39
N ILE A 17 0.89 14.97 9.34
CA ILE A 17 1.66 15.38 8.17
C ILE A 17 2.43 16.66 8.53
N PRO A 18 3.77 16.70 8.38
CA PRO A 18 4.56 17.91 8.58
C PRO A 18 4.11 19.07 7.68
N ASP A 19 4.13 20.29 8.21
CA ASP A 19 3.71 21.50 7.47
C ASP A 19 4.52 21.73 6.19
N GLU A 20 5.80 21.37 6.19
CA GLU A 20 6.69 21.46 5.02
C GLU A 20 6.22 20.61 3.84
N ILE A 21 5.58 19.46 4.12
CA ILE A 21 4.99 18.60 3.10
C ILE A 21 3.69 19.24 2.58
N LEU A 22 2.86 19.79 3.48
CA LEU A 22 1.60 20.44 3.11
C LEU A 22 1.80 21.71 2.26
N LYS A 23 2.93 22.39 2.42
CA LYS A 23 3.26 23.64 1.70
C LYS A 23 4.01 23.40 0.38
N ASN A 24 4.49 22.18 0.13
CA ASN A 24 5.27 21.87 -1.07
C ASN A 24 4.34 21.61 -2.27
N SER A 25 4.36 22.49 -3.27
CA SER A 25 3.50 22.38 -4.47
C SER A 25 3.82 21.18 -5.36
N ASN A 26 5.03 20.62 -5.26
CA ASN A 26 5.44 19.43 -6.00
C ASN A 26 4.96 18.12 -5.34
N ILE A 27 4.39 18.21 -4.13
CA ILE A 27 3.77 17.07 -3.42
C ILE A 27 2.25 17.23 -3.43
N LYS A 28 1.55 16.23 -3.96
CA LYS A 28 0.09 16.19 -4.07
C LYS A 28 -0.45 15.04 -3.22
N LEU A 29 -1.14 15.37 -2.13
CA LEU A 29 -1.91 14.40 -1.37
C LEU A 29 -3.17 14.06 -2.18
N VAL A 30 -3.36 12.79 -2.55
CA VAL A 30 -4.51 12.40 -3.37
C VAL A 30 -5.71 12.04 -2.49
N ASP A 31 -6.90 12.41 -2.95
CA ASP A 31 -8.15 11.89 -2.38
C ASP A 31 -8.44 10.54 -3.02
N ALA A 32 -8.21 9.46 -2.25
CA ALA A 32 -8.38 8.09 -2.71
C ALA A 32 -8.84 7.16 -1.56
N PRO A 33 -9.47 6.01 -1.87
CA PRO A 33 -9.86 5.04 -0.86
C PRO A 33 -8.66 4.55 -0.06
N LYS A 34 -8.79 4.42 1.26
CA LYS A 34 -7.68 3.93 2.09
C LYS A 34 -7.55 2.41 2.02
N ILE A 35 -6.35 1.94 1.70
CA ILE A 35 -6.05 0.52 1.58
C ILE A 35 -5.52 -0.03 2.91
N LYS A 36 -6.23 -1.02 3.48
CA LYS A 36 -5.90 -1.68 4.75
C LYS A 36 -5.21 -3.04 4.56
N ILE A 37 -4.14 -3.07 3.79
CA ILE A 37 -3.32 -4.27 3.59
C ILE A 37 -1.83 -3.95 3.65
N SER A 38 -1.03 -4.93 4.09
CA SER A 38 0.44 -4.88 3.99
C SER A 38 0.99 -6.25 3.62
N SER A 39 2.14 -6.27 2.94
CA SER A 39 2.83 -7.52 2.58
C SER A 39 3.28 -8.30 3.82
N SER A 40 3.62 -7.63 4.92
CA SER A 40 3.94 -8.29 6.19
C SER A 40 2.74 -9.07 6.74
N HIS A 41 1.54 -8.49 6.67
CA HIS A 41 0.32 -9.17 7.07
C HIS A 41 -0.01 -10.35 6.13
N ILE A 42 0.11 -10.16 4.81
CA ILE A 42 -0.07 -11.26 3.83
C ILE A 42 0.87 -12.43 4.12
N ARG A 43 2.17 -12.17 4.32
CA ARG A 43 3.16 -13.23 4.61
C ARG A 43 2.90 -13.94 5.93
N TYR A 44 2.41 -13.21 6.94
CA TYR A 44 1.97 -13.81 8.20
C TYR A 44 0.78 -14.76 7.96
N LEU A 45 -0.26 -14.34 7.25
CA LEU A 45 -1.40 -15.19 6.93
C LEU A 45 -1.01 -16.45 6.14
N LEU A 46 -0.13 -16.31 5.14
CA LEU A 46 0.41 -17.45 4.40
C LEU A 46 1.15 -18.44 5.30
N LYS A 47 1.93 -17.95 6.27
CA LYS A 47 2.64 -18.80 7.24
C LYS A 47 1.66 -19.57 8.15
N GLU A 48 0.54 -18.95 8.50
CA GLU A 48 -0.51 -19.54 9.35
C GLU A 48 -1.54 -20.35 8.54
N ASP A 49 -1.25 -20.67 7.27
CA ASP A 49 -2.14 -21.40 6.35
C ASP A 49 -3.55 -20.76 6.20
N GLN A 50 -3.62 -19.43 6.32
CA GLN A 50 -4.84 -18.66 6.16
C GLN A 50 -5.01 -18.16 4.72
N LYS A 51 -6.26 -18.12 4.26
CA LYS A 51 -6.62 -17.66 2.91
C LYS A 51 -6.38 -16.16 2.73
N ILE A 52 -5.76 -15.79 1.61
CA ILE A 52 -5.44 -14.40 1.24
C ILE A 52 -6.15 -13.96 -0.06
N ASP A 53 -7.05 -14.77 -0.61
CA ASP A 53 -7.71 -14.56 -1.91
C ASP A 53 -8.59 -13.29 -1.96
N HIS A 54 -8.96 -12.75 -0.81
CA HIS A 54 -9.70 -11.49 -0.66
C HIS A 54 -8.78 -10.25 -0.56
N LEU A 55 -7.47 -10.48 -0.46
CA LEU A 55 -6.45 -9.47 -0.20
C LEU A 55 -5.58 -9.19 -1.43
N VAL A 56 -5.49 -10.14 -2.35
CA VAL A 56 -4.67 -10.04 -3.56
C VAL A 56 -5.45 -10.50 -4.79
N PRO A 57 -5.06 -10.07 -6.00
CA PRO A 57 -5.64 -10.59 -7.24
C PRO A 57 -5.49 -12.11 -7.36
N LYS A 58 -6.44 -12.76 -8.04
CA LYS A 58 -6.47 -14.22 -8.20
C LYS A 58 -5.22 -14.76 -8.91
N GLU A 59 -4.65 -13.98 -9.80
CA GLU A 59 -3.42 -14.27 -10.54
C GLU A 59 -2.23 -14.40 -9.59
N VAL A 60 -2.20 -13.63 -8.49
CA VAL A 60 -1.18 -13.75 -7.45
C VAL A 60 -1.32 -15.07 -6.71
N ILE A 61 -2.54 -15.51 -6.39
CA ILE A 61 -2.78 -16.83 -5.79
C ILE A 61 -2.32 -17.95 -6.72
N SER A 62 -2.68 -17.86 -8.01
CA SER A 62 -2.25 -18.82 -9.01
C SER A 62 -0.73 -18.89 -9.12
N PHE A 63 -0.05 -17.74 -9.06
CA PHE A 63 1.40 -17.67 -9.08
C PHE A 63 2.03 -18.33 -7.86
N LEU A 64 1.53 -18.04 -6.65
CA LEU A 64 2.05 -18.63 -5.41
C LEU A 64 1.90 -20.15 -5.40
N ASN A 65 0.73 -20.66 -5.77
CA ASN A 65 0.46 -22.10 -5.84
C ASN A 65 1.29 -22.81 -6.92
N SER A 66 1.71 -22.11 -7.97
CA SER A 66 2.58 -22.69 -9.01
C SER A 66 4.03 -22.90 -8.56
N LYS A 67 4.41 -22.34 -7.40
CA LYS A 67 5.75 -22.42 -6.81
C LYS A 67 5.81 -23.33 -5.58
N SER A 68 4.69 -23.91 -5.17
CA SER A 68 4.58 -24.84 -4.04
C SER A 68 4.90 -26.28 -4.41
#